data_AF-A0A538QN95-F1
#
_entry.id   AF-A0A538QN95-F1
#
_cell.length_a   1.000
_cell.length_b   1.000
_cell.length_c   1.000
_cell.angle_alpha   90.00
_cell.angle_beta   90.00
_cell.angle_gamma   90.00
#
_symmetry.space_group_name_H-M   'P 1'
#
loop_
_entity.id
_entity.type
_entity.pdbx_description
1 polymer ?
#
loop_
_entity_poly.entity_id
_entity_poly.type
_entity_poly.pdbx_seq_one_letter_code
_entity_poly.pdbx_strand_id
1 'polypeptide(L)'
;MTTDIDAVVQGDRIDVPALLHLLSRKRIVPRIADAEVFVRESMVLLLRHEPTGVSFDVSLAWTAFEHDAIAARTNAKFGSVVAPMARAEDLVVFKAMAARPVDIEDASALLLMYKDIDLGRVRRRLAELAALADEPLLLAGLEQVIERSMSTTPRSKTRPPKSPRTAGSAKRRPPRRTGTTTRRKRTSS
;
A
#
# COMPACT_ATOMS: atom_id res chain seq x y z
N MET A 1 -3.41 2.11 -15.33
CA MET A 1 -4.51 3.06 -15.03
C MET A 1 -5.65 2.20 -14.52
N THR A 2 -6.07 2.37 -13.27
CA THR A 2 -7.20 1.58 -12.72
C THR A 2 -8.46 2.01 -13.47
N THR A 3 -9.19 1.04 -14.03
CA THR A 3 -10.36 1.29 -14.89
C THR A 3 -11.68 1.01 -14.14
N ASP A 4 -11.54 0.59 -12.89
CA ASP A 4 -12.53 0.06 -11.99
C ASP A 4 -12.51 0.79 -10.64
N ILE A 5 -13.66 0.72 -9.95
CA ILE A 5 -13.88 1.28 -8.62
C ILE A 5 -14.30 0.14 -7.70
N ASP A 6 -13.50 -0.12 -6.67
CA ASP A 6 -13.86 -1.05 -5.61
C ASP A 6 -14.55 -0.32 -4.46
N ALA A 7 -15.65 -0.88 -3.95
CA ALA A 7 -16.33 -0.39 -2.77
C ALA A 7 -16.75 -1.53 -1.86
N VAL A 8 -16.90 -1.23 -0.57
CA VAL A 8 -17.42 -2.18 0.42
C VAL A 8 -18.61 -1.53 1.11
N VAL A 9 -19.70 -2.29 1.23
CA VAL A 9 -20.92 -1.87 1.94
C VAL A 9 -21.25 -2.87 3.04
N GLN A 10 -21.92 -2.42 4.09
CA GLN A 10 -22.29 -3.29 5.21
C GLN A 10 -23.38 -4.28 4.78
N GLY A 11 -23.02 -5.55 4.59
CA GLY A 11 -23.91 -6.56 3.96
C GLY A 11 -25.18 -6.82 4.77
N ASP A 12 -25.07 -6.82 6.10
CA ASP A 12 -26.17 -6.98 7.06
C ASP A 12 -27.15 -5.79 7.11
N ARG A 13 -26.86 -4.70 6.39
CA ARG A 13 -27.73 -3.50 6.30
C ARG A 13 -28.22 -3.22 4.88
N ILE A 14 -27.96 -4.12 3.95
CA ILE A 14 -28.28 -3.93 2.54
C ILE A 14 -29.31 -4.97 2.10
N ASP A 15 -30.39 -4.48 1.51
CA ASP A 15 -31.25 -5.30 0.66
C ASP A 15 -30.75 -5.17 -0.79
N VAL A 16 -30.26 -6.28 -1.35
CA VAL A 16 -29.61 -6.30 -2.67
C VAL A 16 -30.56 -5.83 -3.78
N PRO A 17 -31.80 -6.34 -3.91
CA PRO A 17 -32.78 -5.81 -4.86
C PRO A 17 -33.00 -4.30 -4.75
N ALA A 18 -33.19 -3.78 -3.53
CA ALA A 18 -33.35 -2.34 -3.32
C ALA A 18 -32.09 -1.54 -3.71
N LEU A 19 -30.89 -2.06 -3.42
CA LEU A 19 -29.63 -1.43 -3.81
C LEU A 19 -29.49 -1.38 -5.34
N LEU A 20 -29.75 -2.49 -6.03
CA LEU A 20 -29.73 -2.55 -7.49
C LEU A 20 -30.75 -1.58 -8.10
N HIS A 21 -31.96 -1.52 -7.55
CA HIS A 21 -32.97 -0.55 -7.96
C HIS A 21 -32.47 0.89 -7.78
N LEU A 22 -31.88 1.22 -6.62
CA LEU A 22 -31.32 2.55 -6.35
C LEU A 22 -30.21 2.93 -7.35
N LEU A 23 -29.29 2.00 -7.61
CA LEU A 23 -28.15 2.19 -8.51
C LEU A 23 -28.57 2.33 -9.98
N SER A 24 -29.58 1.60 -10.42
CA SER A 24 -30.11 1.70 -11.79
C SER A 24 -30.62 3.10 -12.14
N ARG A 25 -31.19 3.83 -11.17
CA ARG A 25 -31.59 5.25 -11.33
C ARG A 25 -30.41 6.19 -11.61
N LYS A 26 -29.18 5.73 -11.36
CA LYS A 26 -27.93 6.42 -11.67
C LYS A 26 -27.20 5.80 -12.87
N ARG A 27 -27.85 4.89 -13.61
CA ARG A 27 -27.27 4.14 -14.74
C ARG A 27 -26.07 3.30 -14.32
N ILE A 28 -26.09 2.81 -13.08
CA ILE A 28 -25.16 1.80 -12.58
C ILE A 28 -25.94 0.49 -12.56
N VAL A 29 -25.53 -0.45 -13.42
CA VAL A 29 -26.25 -1.69 -13.69
C VAL A 29 -25.31 -2.89 -13.52
N PRO A 30 -25.82 -4.09 -13.24
CA PRO A 30 -25.01 -5.31 -13.28
C PRO A 30 -24.32 -5.50 -14.63
N ARG A 31 -23.07 -5.96 -14.60
CA ARG A 31 -22.30 -6.29 -15.82
C ARG A 31 -22.33 -7.77 -16.17
N ILE A 32 -23.03 -8.58 -15.36
CA ILE A 32 -23.25 -10.01 -15.56
C ILE A 32 -24.75 -10.33 -15.45
N ALA A 33 -25.18 -11.43 -16.06
CA ALA A 33 -26.51 -11.99 -15.82
C ALA A 33 -26.64 -12.53 -14.40
N ASP A 34 -27.88 -12.69 -13.92
CA ASP A 34 -28.20 -13.33 -12.62
C ASP A 34 -27.43 -12.73 -11.42
N ALA A 35 -27.23 -11.41 -11.43
CA ALA A 35 -26.40 -10.72 -10.43
C ALA A 35 -26.83 -10.95 -8.98
N GLU A 36 -28.13 -11.13 -8.71
CA GLU A 36 -28.66 -11.45 -7.38
C GLU A 36 -28.31 -12.87 -6.92
N VAL A 37 -28.17 -13.82 -7.85
CA VAL A 37 -27.68 -15.17 -7.55
C VAL A 37 -26.19 -15.10 -7.29
N PHE A 38 -25.44 -14.45 -8.19
CA PHE A 38 -23.99 -14.33 -8.10
C PHE A 38 -23.54 -13.66 -6.79
N VAL A 39 -24.16 -12.56 -6.37
CA VAL A 39 -23.77 -11.86 -5.12
C VAL A 39 -24.05 -12.70 -3.88
N ARG A 40 -25.06 -13.57 -3.91
CA ARG A 40 -25.38 -14.43 -2.76
C ARG A 40 -24.27 -15.45 -2.50
N GLU A 41 -23.59 -15.89 -3.55
CA GLU A 41 -22.51 -16.89 -3.48
C GLU A 41 -21.15 -16.23 -3.31
N SER A 42 -20.88 -15.17 -4.08
CA SER A 42 -19.57 -14.51 -4.12
C SER A 42 -19.42 -13.39 -3.09
N MET A 43 -20.52 -12.89 -2.52
CA MET A 43 -20.58 -11.67 -1.71
C MET A 43 -20.10 -10.41 -2.45
N VAL A 44 -20.09 -10.40 -3.79
CA VAL A 44 -19.67 -9.26 -4.62
C VAL A 44 -20.71 -8.96 -5.71
N LEU A 45 -21.09 -7.68 -5.83
CA LEU A 45 -21.84 -7.17 -6.97
C LEU A 45 -20.89 -6.64 -8.04
N LEU A 46 -20.97 -7.21 -9.23
CA LEU A 46 -20.21 -6.76 -10.40
C LEU A 46 -21.07 -5.81 -11.24
N LEU A 47 -20.70 -4.53 -11.25
CA LEU A 47 -21.50 -3.45 -11.80
C LEU A 47 -20.71 -2.65 -12.84
N ARG A 48 -21.43 -1.82 -13.60
CA ARG A 48 -20.86 -0.87 -14.56
C ARG A 48 -21.72 0.39 -14.62
N HIS A 49 -21.09 1.55 -14.69
CA HIS A 49 -21.78 2.78 -15.04
C HIS A 49 -21.88 2.87 -16.57
N GLU A 50 -23.09 2.71 -17.12
CA GLU A 50 -23.29 2.62 -18.57
C GLU A 50 -22.72 3.81 -19.37
N PRO A 51 -22.87 5.08 -18.94
CA PRO A 51 -22.42 6.25 -19.70
C PRO A 51 -20.91 6.37 -19.84
N THR A 52 -20.15 6.02 -18.79
CA THR A 52 -18.67 6.15 -18.80
C THR A 52 -17.99 4.83 -19.09
N GLY A 53 -18.70 3.73 -18.90
CA GLY A 53 -18.18 2.38 -19.03
C GLY A 53 -17.29 1.90 -17.90
N VAL A 54 -17.10 2.71 -16.85
CA VAL A 54 -16.32 2.38 -15.66
C VAL A 54 -16.97 1.22 -14.92
N SER A 55 -16.16 0.24 -14.54
CA SER A 55 -16.61 -0.91 -13.76
C SER A 55 -16.62 -0.60 -12.27
N PHE A 56 -17.53 -1.23 -11.53
CA PHE A 56 -17.67 -1.07 -10.09
C PHE A 56 -17.83 -2.44 -9.46
N ASP A 57 -16.96 -2.79 -8.52
CA ASP A 57 -17.07 -4.03 -7.77
C ASP A 57 -17.42 -3.68 -6.32
N VAL A 58 -18.57 -4.16 -5.86
CA VAL A 58 -19.10 -3.83 -4.53
C VAL A 58 -19.18 -5.08 -3.69
N SER A 59 -18.26 -5.21 -2.73
CA SER A 59 -18.24 -6.31 -1.77
C SER A 59 -19.22 -6.07 -0.62
N LEU A 60 -19.93 -7.12 -0.20
CA LEU A 60 -20.79 -7.13 0.97
C LEU A 60 -19.97 -7.55 2.20
N ALA A 61 -19.80 -6.62 3.15
CA ALA A 61 -19.06 -6.84 4.39
C ALA A 61 -19.87 -7.61 5.42
N TRP A 62 -19.30 -8.69 5.94
CA TRP A 62 -19.92 -9.58 6.94
C TRP A 62 -19.04 -9.80 8.17
N THR A 63 -17.74 -9.55 8.06
CA THR A 63 -16.79 -9.80 9.14
C THR A 63 -16.63 -8.59 10.05
N ALA A 64 -16.22 -8.84 11.30
CA ALA A 64 -15.92 -7.78 12.26
C ALA A 64 -14.83 -6.83 11.74
N PHE A 65 -13.82 -7.35 11.04
CA PHE A 65 -12.79 -6.53 10.40
C PHE A 65 -13.39 -5.57 9.36
N GLU A 66 -14.26 -6.06 8.48
CA GLU A 66 -14.83 -5.21 7.43
C GLU A 66 -15.76 -4.14 8.01
N HIS A 67 -16.54 -4.47 9.05
CA HIS A 67 -17.37 -3.49 9.76
C HIS A 67 -16.51 -2.42 10.43
N ASP A 68 -15.41 -2.81 11.10
CA ASP A 68 -14.45 -1.88 11.67
C ASP A 68 -13.81 -0.99 10.60
N ALA A 69 -13.44 -1.54 9.44
CA ALA A 69 -12.86 -0.79 8.34
C ALA A 69 -13.86 0.24 7.75
N ILE A 70 -15.13 -0.14 7.59
CA ILE A 70 -16.20 0.78 7.18
C ILE A 70 -16.41 1.88 8.22
N ALA A 71 -16.37 1.55 9.52
CA ALA A 71 -16.55 2.52 10.60
C ALA A 71 -15.37 3.51 10.70
N ALA A 72 -14.15 3.02 10.48
CA ALA A 72 -12.91 3.80 10.57
C ALA A 72 -12.54 4.54 9.27
N ARG A 73 -13.41 4.54 8.26
CA ARG A 73 -13.21 5.24 6.99
C ARG A 73 -12.90 6.73 7.20
N THR A 74 -12.08 7.27 6.32
CA THR A 74 -11.73 8.70 6.30
C THR A 74 -12.27 9.34 5.03
N ASN A 75 -12.64 10.62 5.08
CA ASN A 75 -13.07 11.32 3.87
C ASN A 75 -11.86 11.83 3.09
N ALA A 76 -11.80 11.51 1.80
CA ALA A 76 -10.79 12.03 0.88
C ALA A 76 -11.45 12.85 -0.23
N LYS A 77 -10.74 13.89 -0.69
CA LYS A 77 -11.20 14.77 -1.76
C LYS A 77 -10.58 14.36 -3.09
N PHE A 78 -11.42 14.12 -4.09
CA PHE A 78 -11.05 13.85 -5.48
C PHE A 78 -11.69 14.90 -6.38
N GLY A 79 -10.92 15.94 -6.74
CA GLY A 79 -11.46 17.08 -7.46
C GLY A 79 -12.56 17.78 -6.66
N SER A 80 -13.79 17.80 -7.19
CA SER A 80 -14.97 18.34 -6.51
C SER A 80 -15.73 17.33 -5.65
N VAL A 81 -15.36 16.05 -5.69
CA VAL A 81 -16.03 14.98 -4.95
C VAL A 81 -15.33 14.73 -3.62
N VAL A 82 -16.10 14.53 -2.56
CA VAL A 82 -15.60 14.01 -1.28
C VAL A 82 -16.18 12.62 -1.11
N ALA A 83 -15.32 11.62 -0.95
CA ALA A 83 -15.71 10.22 -0.85
C ALA A 83 -15.10 9.57 0.41
N PRO A 84 -15.83 8.65 1.05
CA PRO A 84 -15.26 7.79 2.07
C PRO A 84 -14.19 6.87 1.47
N MET A 85 -13.03 6.80 2.12
CA MET A 85 -11.90 5.95 1.76
C MET A 85 -11.50 5.09 2.96
N ALA A 86 -11.17 3.84 2.69
CA ALA A 86 -10.54 2.96 3.68
C ALA A 86 -9.16 3.52 4.06
N ARG A 87 -8.75 3.23 5.31
CA ARG A 87 -7.39 3.56 5.76
C ARG A 87 -6.39 2.71 5.00
N ALA A 88 -5.17 3.21 4.83
CA ALA A 88 -4.11 2.48 4.11
C ALA A 88 -3.87 1.07 4.67
N GLU A 89 -3.91 0.90 5.99
CA GLU A 89 -3.77 -0.41 6.64
C GLU A 89 -4.90 -1.38 6.28
N ASP A 90 -6.14 -0.90 6.25
CA ASP A 90 -7.29 -1.73 5.92
C ASP A 90 -7.27 -2.11 4.43
N LEU A 91 -6.82 -1.19 3.56
CA LEU A 91 -6.57 -1.49 2.14
C LEU A 91 -5.49 -2.57 1.95
N VAL A 92 -4.42 -2.55 2.76
CA VAL A 92 -3.41 -3.61 2.73
C VAL A 92 -4.02 -4.95 3.14
N VAL A 93 -4.89 -5.00 4.16
CA VAL A 93 -5.59 -6.24 4.55
C VAL A 93 -6.46 -6.76 3.40
N PHE A 94 -7.31 -5.92 2.81
CA PHE A 94 -8.18 -6.32 1.69
C PHE A 94 -7.39 -6.89 0.51
N LYS A 95 -6.31 -6.22 0.13
CA LYS A 95 -5.49 -6.62 -1.01
C LYS A 95 -4.64 -7.85 -0.74
N ALA A 96 -4.05 -7.95 0.45
CA ALA A 96 -3.29 -9.14 0.87
C ALA A 96 -4.19 -10.39 0.94
N MET A 97 -5.45 -10.23 1.37
CA MET A 97 -6.43 -11.33 1.37
C MET A 97 -6.78 -11.79 -0.05
N ALA A 98 -7.01 -10.85 -0.99
CA ALA A 98 -7.31 -11.19 -2.38
C ALA A 98 -6.15 -11.92 -3.07
N ALA A 99 -4.91 -11.57 -2.71
CA ALA A 99 -3.67 -12.22 -3.13
C ALA A 99 -3.49 -12.40 -4.66
N ARG A 100 -4.23 -11.66 -5.49
CA ARG A 100 -4.02 -11.62 -6.93
C ARG A 100 -2.73 -10.83 -7.21
N PRO A 101 -1.99 -11.12 -8.29
CA PRO A 101 -0.75 -10.41 -8.61
C PRO A 101 -0.88 -8.87 -8.55
N VAL A 102 -1.98 -8.32 -9.08
CA VAL A 102 -2.26 -6.88 -9.06
C VAL A 102 -2.52 -6.34 -7.64
N ASP A 103 -3.23 -7.10 -6.80
CA ASP A 103 -3.48 -6.68 -5.41
C ASP A 103 -2.22 -6.71 -4.56
N ILE A 104 -1.35 -7.70 -4.78
CA ILE A 104 -0.03 -7.76 -4.15
C ILE A 104 0.79 -6.54 -4.54
N GLU A 105 0.80 -6.16 -5.82
CA GLU A 105 1.50 -4.96 -6.30
C GLU A 105 0.95 -3.68 -5.67
N ASP A 106 -0.37 -3.52 -5.65
CA ASP A 106 -1.03 -2.35 -5.06
C ASP A 106 -0.78 -2.26 -3.54
N ALA A 107 -0.90 -3.37 -2.80
CA ALA A 107 -0.62 -3.39 -1.37
C ALA A 107 0.85 -3.07 -1.08
N SER A 108 1.77 -3.56 -1.92
CA SER A 108 3.19 -3.26 -1.80
C SER A 108 3.46 -1.78 -2.03
N ALA A 109 2.78 -1.17 -3.00
CA ALA A 109 2.86 0.25 -3.26
C ALA A 109 2.33 1.07 -2.06
N LEU A 110 1.27 0.63 -1.39
CA LEU A 110 0.78 1.25 -0.16
C LEU A 110 1.84 1.22 0.96
N LEU A 111 2.53 0.08 1.18
CA LEU A 111 3.64 0.00 2.14
C LEU A 111 4.81 0.94 1.80
N LEU A 112 5.03 1.19 0.51
CA LEU A 112 6.06 2.12 0.07
C LEU A 112 5.65 3.58 0.31
N MET A 113 4.39 3.94 0.08
CA MET A 113 3.86 5.29 0.22
C MET A 113 3.64 5.70 1.68
N TYR A 114 3.16 4.77 2.52
CA TYR A 114 2.78 5.03 3.91
C TYR A 114 3.73 4.27 4.86
N LYS A 115 4.75 4.97 5.36
CA LYS A 115 5.80 4.36 6.20
C LYS A 115 5.34 3.97 7.60
N ASP A 116 4.24 4.55 8.07
CA ASP A 116 3.73 4.36 9.43
C ASP A 116 2.60 3.31 9.51
N ILE A 117 2.44 2.46 8.49
CA ILE A 117 1.48 1.35 8.52
C ILE A 117 1.85 0.38 9.66
N ASP A 118 0.91 0.12 10.57
CA ASP A 118 1.06 -0.90 11.62
C ASP A 118 0.89 -2.31 11.01
N LEU A 119 2.00 -2.88 10.53
CA LEU A 119 2.05 -4.26 10.03
C LEU A 119 1.65 -5.30 11.10
N GLY A 120 1.81 -4.98 12.39
CA GLY A 120 1.33 -5.83 13.48
C GLY A 120 -0.19 -5.90 13.49
N ARG A 121 -0.87 -4.77 13.32
CA ARG A 121 -2.33 -4.71 13.16
C ARG A 121 -2.80 -5.43 11.90
N VAL A 122 -2.16 -5.18 10.76
CA VAL A 122 -2.48 -5.86 9.48
C VAL A 122 -2.41 -7.38 9.65
N ARG A 123 -1.31 -7.89 10.24
CA ARG A 123 -1.13 -9.32 10.48
C ARG A 123 -2.18 -9.91 11.42
N ARG A 124 -2.56 -9.20 12.50
CA ARG A 124 -3.64 -9.64 13.41
C ARG A 124 -4.98 -9.76 12.68
N ARG A 125 -5.35 -8.75 11.88
CA ARG A 125 -6.61 -8.77 11.13
C ARG A 125 -6.65 -9.87 10.08
N LEU A 126 -5.56 -10.10 9.36
CA LEU A 126 -5.48 -11.23 8.42
C LEU A 126 -5.53 -12.58 9.13
N ALA A 127 -4.96 -12.72 10.33
CA ALA A 127 -5.06 -13.95 11.11
C ALA A 127 -6.50 -14.22 11.59
N GLU A 128 -7.23 -13.18 12.02
CA GLU A 128 -8.66 -13.27 12.36
C GLU A 128 -9.49 -13.76 11.16
N LEU A 129 -9.22 -13.19 9.98
CA LEU A 129 -9.92 -13.55 8.73
C LEU A 129 -9.55 -14.95 8.23
N ALA A 130 -8.28 -15.33 8.30
CA ALA A 130 -7.81 -16.67 7.97
C ALA A 130 -8.45 -17.74 8.87
N ALA A 131 -8.55 -17.46 10.17
CA ALA A 131 -9.23 -18.35 11.11
C ALA A 131 -10.74 -18.45 10.84
N LEU A 132 -11.39 -17.33 10.49
CA LEU A 132 -12.81 -17.30 10.16
C LEU A 132 -13.13 -18.07 8.87
N ALA A 133 -12.24 -18.00 7.87
CA ALA A 133 -12.39 -18.68 6.59
C ALA A 133 -11.90 -20.15 6.62
N ASP A 134 -11.26 -20.59 7.72
CA ASP A 134 -10.50 -21.85 7.79
C ASP A 134 -9.43 -21.97 6.68
N GLU A 135 -8.80 -20.84 6.35
CA GLU A 135 -7.85 -20.71 5.23
C GLU A 135 -6.52 -20.08 5.71
N PRO A 136 -5.61 -20.86 6.32
CA PRO A 136 -4.32 -20.36 6.82
C PRO A 136 -3.43 -19.75 5.73
N LEU A 137 -3.62 -20.17 4.47
CA LEU A 137 -2.86 -19.69 3.32
C LEU A 137 -3.11 -18.20 3.02
N LEU A 138 -4.20 -17.60 3.51
CA LEU A 138 -4.45 -16.16 3.38
C LEU A 138 -3.33 -15.30 4.00
N LEU A 139 -2.60 -15.83 4.98
CA LEU A 139 -1.44 -15.15 5.57
C LEU A 139 -0.27 -15.02 4.58
N ALA A 140 -0.15 -15.93 3.61
CA ALA A 140 0.93 -15.90 2.63
C ALA A 140 0.86 -14.67 1.72
N GLY A 141 -0.34 -14.10 1.51
CA GLY A 141 -0.52 -12.87 0.74
C GLY A 141 0.23 -11.69 1.37
N LEU A 142 0.20 -11.55 2.70
CA LEU A 142 0.93 -10.48 3.39
C LEU A 142 2.44 -10.62 3.24
N GLU A 143 2.96 -11.84 3.35
CA GLU A 143 4.41 -12.06 3.20
C GLU A 143 4.89 -11.70 1.79
N GLN A 144 4.10 -12.03 0.76
CA GLN A 144 4.38 -11.62 -0.63
C GLN A 144 4.38 -10.09 -0.78
N VAL A 145 3.40 -9.40 -0.18
CA VAL A 145 3.35 -7.92 -0.17
C VAL A 145 4.60 -7.32 0.48
N ILE A 146 5.00 -7.86 1.62
CA ILE A 146 6.18 -7.38 2.36
C ILE A 146 7.45 -7.59 1.52
N GLU A 147 7.67 -8.80 0.99
CA GLU A 147 8.84 -9.13 0.15
C GLU A 147 8.93 -8.24 -1.10
N ARG A 148 7.79 -8.04 -1.77
CA ARG A 148 7.70 -7.19 -2.96
C ARG A 148 8.01 -5.71 -2.64
N SER A 149 7.58 -5.21 -1.49
CA SER A 149 7.92 -3.84 -1.05
C SER A 149 9.43 -3.66 -0.79
N MET A 150 10.11 -4.69 -0.26
CA MET A 150 11.54 -4.65 0.01
C MET A 150 12.39 -4.69 -1.28
N SER A 151 11.98 -5.50 -2.27
CA SER A 151 12.70 -5.62 -3.54
C SER A 151 12.58 -4.38 -4.43
N THR A 152 11.52 -3.59 -4.27
CA THR A 152 11.26 -2.36 -5.03
C THR A 152 12.00 -1.14 -4.45
N THR A 153 12.44 -1.20 -3.19
CA THR A 153 13.26 -0.14 -2.59
C THR A 153 14.67 -0.21 -3.20
N PRO A 154 15.23 0.88 -3.77
CA PRO A 154 16.61 0.85 -4.23
C PRO A 154 17.51 0.48 -3.06
N ARG A 155 18.18 -0.67 -3.15
CA ARG A 155 19.26 -1.04 -2.24
C ARG A 155 20.25 0.11 -2.28
N SER A 156 20.28 0.93 -1.23
CA SER A 156 21.40 1.83 -0.97
C SER A 156 22.64 0.96 -1.04
N LYS A 157 23.48 1.16 -2.06
CA LYS A 157 24.79 0.51 -2.15
C LYS A 157 25.55 0.97 -0.91
N THR A 158 25.62 0.11 0.11
CA THR A 158 26.53 0.28 1.23
C THR A 158 27.92 0.39 0.62
N ARG A 159 28.50 1.60 0.68
CA ARG A 159 29.86 1.84 0.21
C ARG A 159 30.77 0.89 1.01
N PRO A 160 31.61 0.06 0.37
CA PRO A 160 32.46 -0.84 1.13
C PRO A 160 33.38 0.00 2.04
N PRO A 161 33.71 -0.50 3.25
CA PRO A 161 34.63 0.19 4.13
C PRO A 161 35.95 0.42 3.40
N LYS A 162 36.47 1.65 3.45
CA LYS A 162 37.80 1.96 2.92
C LYS A 162 38.82 1.05 3.58
N SER A 163 39.55 0.28 2.79
CA SER A 163 40.68 -0.53 3.21
C SER A 163 41.66 0.34 4.00
N PRO A 164 42.27 -0.16 5.10
CA PRO A 164 43.29 0.58 5.82
C PRO A 164 44.48 0.84 4.88
N ARG A 165 44.88 2.10 4.74
CA ARG A 165 46.15 2.47 4.10
C ARG A 165 47.27 1.79 4.87
N THR A 166 47.98 0.89 4.21
CA THR A 166 49.25 0.34 4.68
C THR A 166 50.21 1.49 4.98
N ALA A 167 50.64 1.58 6.24
CA ALA A 167 51.66 2.51 6.67
C ALA A 167 52.98 2.14 5.99
N GLY A 168 53.43 3.01 5.08
CA GLY A 168 54.75 2.94 4.48
C GLY A 168 55.83 3.04 5.55
N SER A 169 56.74 2.09 5.50
CA SER A 169 57.88 1.94 6.40
C SER A 169 58.78 3.17 6.44
N ALA A 170 59.36 3.40 7.62
CA ALA A 170 60.15 4.54 8.01
C ALA A 170 61.38 4.79 7.12
N LYS A 171 61.59 6.04 6.71
CA LYS A 171 62.92 6.57 6.38
C LYS A 171 63.28 7.71 7.32
N ARG A 172 64.38 7.48 8.05
CA ARG A 172 65.01 8.34 9.06
C ARG A 172 65.37 9.72 8.48
N ARG A 173 65.05 10.79 9.23
CA ARG A 173 65.58 12.15 9.03
C ARG A 173 67.03 12.23 9.52
N PRO A 174 67.93 12.97 8.86
CA PRO A 174 69.04 13.64 9.52
C PRO A 174 68.59 15.03 10.04
N PRO A 175 69.19 15.57 11.11
CA PRO A 175 68.79 16.86 11.67
C PRO A 175 69.63 18.02 11.12
N ARG A 176 69.22 19.24 11.54
CA ARG A 176 69.93 20.54 11.51
C ARG A 176 69.82 21.31 10.17
N ARG A 177 69.59 22.63 10.12
CA ARG A 177 69.88 23.76 11.02
C ARG A 177 68.83 24.88 10.90
N THR A 178 68.80 25.66 11.96
CA THR A 178 68.19 26.98 12.16
C THR A 178 68.59 28.02 11.12
N GLY A 179 67.65 28.88 10.73
CA GLY A 179 67.89 30.07 9.90
C GLY A 179 66.72 31.05 9.96
N THR A 180 66.90 32.09 10.74
CA THR A 180 66.07 33.28 10.98
C THR A 180 65.78 34.08 9.69
N THR A 181 64.84 35.04 9.79
CA THR A 181 64.76 36.31 9.01
C THR A 181 63.72 36.25 7.86
N THR A 182 62.82 37.19 7.57
CA THR A 182 62.35 38.50 8.08
C THR A 182 61.31 39.02 7.06
N ARG A 183 60.37 39.90 7.48
CA ARG A 183 59.66 41.00 6.74
C ARG A 183 59.33 40.79 5.23
N ARG A 184 58.20 41.23 4.68
CA ARG A 184 57.56 42.54 4.82
C ARG A 184 56.36 42.63 3.83
N LYS A 185 55.34 43.41 4.24
CA LYS A 185 54.58 44.45 3.49
C LYS A 185 53.83 44.06 2.20
N ARG A 186 52.50 44.33 2.16
CA ARG A 186 51.81 45.52 1.54
C ARG A 186 52.05 45.58 0.01
N THR A 187 51.04 45.63 -0.87
CA THR A 187 50.09 46.74 -1.15
C THR A 187 49.09 46.20 -2.20
N SER A 188 47.77 46.33 -2.02
CA SER A 188 46.89 47.37 -2.63
C SER A 188 47.10 47.64 -4.12
N SER A 189 46.14 47.22 -4.94
CA SER A 189 45.29 48.09 -5.77
C SER A 189 43.97 47.38 -6.03
#